data_AF-A0A6F8T4A2-F1
#
_entry.id   AF-A0A6F8T4A2-F1
#
_cell.length_a   1.000
_cell.length_b   1.000
_cell.length_c   1.000
_cell.angle_alpha   90.00
_cell.angle_beta   90.00
_cell.angle_gamma   90.00
#
_symmetry.space_group_name_H-M   'P 1'
#
loop_
_entity.id
_entity.type
_entity.pdbx_description
1 polymer ?
#
loop_
_entity_poly.entity_id
_entity_poly.type
_entity_poly.pdbx_seq_one_letter_code
_entity_poly.pdbx_strand_id
1 'polypeptide(L)'
;MKKFIDEQDEQHNILSLLPYSDNAQLINKHQKLGDLYFIKSIVDFSISALELFMAGSLASFDAQVGENLCQIRAYKILNLAKKWLYSTPLKTQFSHEIELFRNYKVQLEHIIFDWENEIKHSKTYNKNLDGREDINDFFARHQLLIPLSNDFIFIIACYFLTHFNIRENKIPVAINLEYISREFHISKYKSKRLTHKYQQLICSLGCNFIIKIAHDLPKEQGYTDLLPALFQISDEDRAVLPCYIVSDIIFHHSTKEQLPVLFIVHQLTDQNRQENSVIYFLLTSTENHSALILVPSKQYLPKHCMVVSGDISYPQNTPIESPKEYIERVLCETPLKLILANTASHPQYSGKRLESFRENPFQLINPDDNLEGKKLHENKLLLMQQFALHSGCSRQNPSLFFLRHIYASSVQDEISQLEKIYVGSVFDAYQVINP
;
A
#
# COMPACT_ATOMS: atom_id res chain seq x y z
N MET A 1 -24.07 -7.04 14.28
CA MET A 1 -23.82 -6.29 13.03
C MET A 1 -23.06 -5.01 13.41
N LYS A 2 -21.72 -5.04 13.34
CA LYS A 2 -20.91 -3.80 13.49
C LYS A 2 -21.34 -2.86 12.37
N LYS A 3 -21.53 -1.56 12.65
CA LYS A 3 -21.81 -0.52 11.64
C LYS A 3 -20.82 -0.70 10.48
N PHE A 4 -21.28 -1.29 9.38
CA PHE A 4 -20.58 -1.18 8.11
C PHE A 4 -20.97 0.17 7.55
N ILE A 5 -19.96 1.05 7.56
CA ILE A 5 -19.79 2.29 6.81
C ILE A 5 -21.02 2.61 5.95
N ASP A 6 -22.01 3.28 6.57
CA ASP A 6 -22.64 4.37 5.87
C ASP A 6 -21.49 5.31 5.50
N GLU A 7 -21.34 5.63 4.22
CA GLU A 7 -20.61 6.79 3.73
C GLU A 7 -21.27 8.07 4.27
N GLN A 8 -21.34 8.24 5.59
CA GLN A 8 -20.96 9.55 6.09
C GLN A 8 -19.47 9.60 5.80
N ASP A 9 -19.12 10.16 4.63
CA ASP A 9 -17.77 10.64 4.35
C ASP A 9 -17.28 11.25 5.66
N GLU A 10 -16.40 10.55 6.38
CA GLU A 10 -15.72 11.17 7.50
C GLU A 10 -15.07 12.39 6.88
N GLN A 11 -15.57 13.57 7.25
CA GLN A 11 -15.11 14.82 6.68
C GLN A 11 -13.70 15.05 7.19
N HIS A 12 -12.74 14.51 6.44
CA HIS A 12 -11.35 14.68 6.74
C HIS A 12 -10.92 16.08 6.39
N ASN A 13 -10.01 16.60 7.21
CA ASN A 13 -9.35 17.86 7.01
C ASN A 13 -7.86 17.68 7.34
N ILE A 14 -7.07 18.76 7.25
CA ILE A 14 -5.62 18.72 7.51
C ILE A 14 -5.25 18.11 8.87
N LEU A 15 -6.09 18.20 9.90
CA LEU A 15 -5.85 17.61 11.22
C LEU A 15 -5.85 16.07 11.18
N SER A 16 -6.45 15.47 10.17
CA SER A 16 -6.37 14.00 9.95
C SER A 16 -4.93 13.52 9.73
N LEU A 17 -4.03 14.42 9.29
CA LEU A 17 -2.60 14.15 9.11
C LEU A 17 -1.77 14.39 10.39
N LEU A 18 -2.40 14.78 11.50
CA LEU A 18 -1.72 15.01 12.77
C LEU A 18 -1.99 13.88 13.76
N PRO A 19 -1.06 13.60 14.70
CA PRO A 19 -1.18 12.50 15.66
C PRO A 19 -2.04 12.89 16.87
N TYR A 20 -3.09 13.67 16.66
CA TYR A 20 -4.00 14.15 17.70
C TYR A 20 -5.23 13.27 17.83
N SER A 21 -5.78 13.24 19.04
CA SER A 21 -7.15 12.79 19.28
C SER A 21 -8.11 13.94 19.00
N ASP A 22 -9.38 13.63 18.71
CA ASP A 22 -10.39 14.62 18.35
C ASP A 22 -10.59 15.73 19.41
N ASN A 23 -10.32 15.42 20.68
CA ASN A 23 -10.44 16.35 21.81
C ASN A 23 -9.08 16.91 22.30
N ALA A 24 -8.07 16.97 21.43
CA ALA A 24 -6.75 17.45 21.81
C ALA A 24 -6.77 18.93 22.17
N GLN A 25 -6.20 19.28 23.31
CA GLN A 25 -6.20 20.65 23.84
C GLN A 25 -4.80 21.27 23.71
N LEU A 26 -4.75 22.50 23.20
CA LEU A 26 -3.55 23.33 23.14
C LEU A 26 -3.52 24.24 24.36
N ILE A 27 -2.48 24.12 25.18
CA ILE A 27 -2.49 24.64 26.55
C ILE A 27 -1.88 26.04 26.64
N ASN A 28 -0.89 26.35 25.79
CA ASN A 28 -0.17 27.62 25.86
C ASN A 28 0.32 28.08 24.49
N LYS A 29 0.77 29.33 24.43
CA LYS A 29 1.20 30.00 23.18
C LYS A 29 2.37 29.32 22.47
N HIS A 30 3.32 28.75 23.20
CA HIS A 30 4.47 28.06 22.60
C HIS A 30 4.07 26.72 21.99
N GLN A 31 3.13 26.00 22.62
CA GLN A 31 2.57 24.78 22.05
C GLN A 31 1.78 25.08 20.77
N LYS A 32 0.93 26.13 20.78
CA LYS A 32 0.18 26.59 19.61
C LYS A 32 1.10 26.95 18.45
N LEU A 33 2.14 27.75 18.71
CA LEU A 33 3.15 28.09 17.70
C LEU A 33 3.93 26.85 17.21
N GLY A 34 4.32 25.97 18.12
CA GLY A 34 5.00 24.71 17.76
C GLY A 34 4.15 23.82 16.85
N ASP A 35 2.84 23.80 17.06
CA ASP A 35 1.91 23.03 16.23
C ASP A 35 1.63 23.67 14.86
N LEU A 36 1.66 25.01 14.77
CA LEU A 36 1.68 25.71 13.48
C LEU A 36 2.95 25.37 12.68
N TYR A 37 4.12 25.33 13.32
CA TYR A 37 5.35 24.88 12.65
C TYR A 37 5.28 23.41 12.23
N PHE A 38 4.75 22.55 13.11
CA PHE A 38 4.61 21.14 12.80
C PHE A 38 3.68 20.89 11.61
N ILE A 39 2.52 21.55 11.54
CA ILE A 39 1.62 21.41 10.40
C ILE A 39 2.22 22.00 9.12
N LYS A 40 3.02 23.08 9.22
CA LYS A 40 3.80 23.60 8.08
C LYS A 40 4.69 22.52 7.48
N SER A 41 5.44 21.81 8.32
CA SER A 41 6.30 20.70 7.87
C SER A 41 5.48 19.57 7.23
N ILE A 42 4.30 19.25 7.75
CA ILE A 42 3.40 18.24 7.15
C ILE A 42 2.89 18.71 5.78
N VAL A 43 2.57 19.99 5.62
CA VAL A 43 2.15 20.57 4.34
C VAL A 43 3.28 20.56 3.32
N ASP A 44 4.48 20.99 3.72
CA ASP A 44 5.69 20.94 2.88
C ASP A 44 5.92 19.52 2.37
N PHE A 45 5.83 18.54 3.26
CA PHE A 45 5.97 17.13 2.93
C PHE A 45 4.83 16.61 2.03
N SER A 46 3.61 17.07 2.25
CA SER A 46 2.43 16.70 1.45
C SER A 46 2.56 17.21 0.01
N ILE A 47 3.04 18.43 -0.19
CA ILE A 47 3.29 18.98 -1.53
C ILE A 47 4.27 18.08 -2.30
N SER A 48 5.40 17.72 -1.68
CA SER A 48 6.38 16.81 -2.31
C SER A 48 5.79 15.43 -2.63
N ALA A 49 4.96 14.88 -1.74
CA ALA A 49 4.27 13.62 -1.96
C ALA A 49 3.39 13.68 -3.22
N LEU A 50 2.57 14.72 -3.32
CA LEU A 50 1.62 14.89 -4.42
C LEU A 50 2.34 15.17 -5.75
N GLU A 51 3.42 15.95 -5.73
CA GLU A 51 4.25 16.20 -6.92
C GLU A 51 4.92 14.92 -7.45
N LEU A 52 5.49 14.10 -6.57
CA LEU A 52 6.08 12.81 -6.95
C LEU A 52 5.02 11.85 -7.49
N PHE A 53 3.82 11.84 -6.91
CA PHE A 53 2.71 11.06 -7.43
C PHE A 53 2.31 11.53 -8.83
N MET A 54 2.19 12.84 -9.02
CA MET A 54 1.84 13.45 -10.32
C MET A 54 2.91 13.21 -11.40
N ALA A 55 4.17 13.04 -11.00
CA ALA A 55 5.28 12.65 -11.87
C ALA A 55 5.27 11.16 -12.25
N GLY A 56 4.42 10.34 -11.63
CA GLY A 56 4.34 8.89 -11.90
C GLY A 56 5.33 8.04 -11.12
N SER A 57 6.01 8.59 -10.10
CA SER A 57 7.01 7.88 -9.29
C SER A 57 6.37 6.91 -8.27
N LEU A 58 5.61 5.92 -8.74
CA LEU A 58 4.77 5.07 -7.88
C LEU A 58 5.55 4.24 -6.86
N ALA A 59 6.81 3.89 -7.15
CA ALA A 59 7.69 3.18 -6.21
C ALA A 59 7.97 3.97 -4.92
N SER A 60 7.83 5.31 -4.95
CA SER A 60 7.96 6.19 -3.78
C SER A 60 6.78 6.07 -2.79
N PHE A 61 5.79 5.21 -3.06
CA PHE A 61 4.61 5.00 -2.22
C PHE A 61 4.54 3.57 -1.65
N ASP A 62 5.65 2.82 -1.72
CA ASP A 62 5.80 1.49 -1.13
C ASP A 62 6.04 1.53 0.40
N ALA A 63 5.00 1.90 1.13
CA ALA A 63 5.02 2.14 2.58
C ALA A 63 5.21 0.89 3.45
N GLN A 64 5.88 1.03 4.60
CA GLN A 64 5.88 -0.02 5.63
C GLN A 64 4.71 0.15 6.61
N VAL A 65 3.67 -0.68 6.46
CA VAL A 65 2.40 -0.55 7.22
C VAL A 65 2.18 -1.69 8.19
N GLY A 66 2.61 -2.89 7.81
CA GLY A 66 2.36 -4.16 8.49
C GLY A 66 2.40 -5.32 7.48
N GLU A 67 2.45 -6.54 8.00
CA GLU A 67 2.43 -7.75 7.18
C GLU A 67 1.10 -7.88 6.40
N ASN A 68 1.14 -8.48 5.21
CA ASN A 68 -0.02 -8.87 4.38
C ASN A 68 -0.90 -7.74 3.82
N LEU A 69 -0.39 -6.50 3.74
CA LEU A 69 -1.11 -5.35 3.17
C LEU A 69 -0.41 -4.72 1.96
N CYS A 70 0.73 -5.26 1.52
CA CYS A 70 1.49 -4.72 0.40
C CYS A 70 0.69 -4.77 -0.91
N GLN A 71 -0.04 -5.86 -1.15
CA GLN A 71 -0.92 -6.03 -2.32
C GLN A 71 -2.06 -5.01 -2.36
N ILE A 72 -2.72 -4.74 -1.22
CA ILE A 72 -3.79 -3.72 -1.15
C ILE A 72 -3.24 -2.35 -1.54
N ARG A 73 -2.10 -1.98 -0.95
CA ARG A 73 -1.47 -0.69 -1.18
C ARG A 73 -1.00 -0.55 -2.63
N ALA A 74 -0.29 -1.54 -3.14
CA ALA A 74 0.15 -1.57 -4.54
C ALA A 74 -1.04 -1.36 -5.48
N TYR A 75 -2.11 -2.13 -5.26
CA TYR A 75 -3.29 -2.05 -6.11
C TYR A 75 -4.02 -0.72 -6.01
N LYS A 76 -4.16 -0.17 -4.80
CA LYS A 76 -4.80 1.12 -4.59
C LYS A 76 -4.00 2.27 -5.22
N ILE A 77 -2.67 2.28 -5.07
CA ILE A 77 -1.80 3.27 -5.72
C ILE A 77 -1.95 3.22 -7.24
N LEU A 78 -2.03 2.03 -7.84
CA LEU A 78 -2.26 1.88 -9.29
C LEU A 78 -3.63 2.42 -9.72
N ASN A 79 -4.69 2.15 -8.94
CA ASN A 79 -6.02 2.67 -9.23
C ASN A 79 -6.07 4.19 -9.11
N LEU A 80 -5.41 4.77 -8.10
CA LEU A 80 -5.26 6.22 -7.98
C LEU A 80 -4.47 6.79 -9.17
N ALA A 81 -3.40 6.10 -9.62
CA ALA A 81 -2.62 6.53 -10.77
C ALA A 81 -3.47 6.51 -12.05
N LYS A 82 -4.26 5.44 -12.26
CA LYS A 82 -5.21 5.32 -13.38
C LYS A 82 -6.25 6.44 -13.36
N LYS A 83 -6.81 6.75 -12.18
CA LYS A 83 -7.76 7.85 -11.99
C LYS A 83 -7.14 9.20 -12.32
N TRP A 84 -6.04 9.54 -11.66
CA TRP A 84 -5.54 10.92 -11.63
C TRP A 84 -4.55 11.26 -12.75
N LEU A 85 -3.79 10.30 -13.28
CA LEU A 85 -2.66 10.59 -14.18
C LEU A 85 -2.98 10.40 -15.67
N TYR A 86 -4.04 9.64 -16.01
CA TYR A 86 -4.30 9.24 -17.39
C TYR A 86 -5.20 10.20 -18.18
N SER A 87 -6.08 10.95 -17.50
CA SER A 87 -6.97 11.91 -18.18
C SER A 87 -6.54 13.35 -17.88
N THR A 88 -6.48 14.19 -18.91
CA THR A 88 -6.11 15.60 -18.78
C THR A 88 -6.99 16.34 -17.76
N PRO A 89 -8.34 16.20 -17.75
CA PRO A 89 -9.18 16.91 -16.79
C PRO A 89 -8.88 16.53 -15.33
N LEU A 90 -8.74 15.23 -15.03
CA LEU A 90 -8.43 14.77 -13.67
C LEU A 90 -7.02 15.15 -13.26
N LYS A 91 -6.05 15.15 -14.19
CA LYS A 91 -4.70 15.62 -13.92
C LYS A 91 -4.67 17.11 -13.58
N THR A 92 -5.43 17.94 -14.31
CA THR A 92 -5.57 19.37 -13.99
C THR A 92 -6.24 19.58 -12.63
N GLN A 93 -7.27 18.79 -12.30
CA GLN A 93 -7.88 18.81 -10.97
C GLN A 93 -6.85 18.45 -9.87
N PHE A 94 -6.05 17.41 -10.08
CA PHE A 94 -5.00 17.02 -9.14
C PHE A 94 -3.94 18.13 -8.98
N SER A 95 -3.53 18.78 -10.07
CA SER A 95 -2.61 19.93 -10.01
C SER A 95 -3.21 21.10 -9.23
N HIS A 96 -4.52 21.36 -9.39
CA HIS A 96 -5.20 22.40 -8.61
C HIS A 96 -5.16 22.11 -7.11
N GLU A 97 -5.31 20.86 -6.70
CA GLU A 97 -5.21 20.45 -5.29
C GLU A 97 -3.80 20.70 -4.73
N ILE A 98 -2.75 20.47 -5.52
CA ILE A 98 -1.37 20.86 -5.14
C ILE A 98 -1.26 22.38 -4.93
N GLU A 99 -1.86 23.19 -5.80
CA GLU A 99 -1.89 24.65 -5.62
C GLU A 99 -2.67 25.07 -4.35
N LEU A 100 -3.75 24.37 -3.99
CA LEU A 100 -4.46 24.60 -2.74
C LEU A 100 -3.54 24.38 -1.53
N PHE A 101 -2.73 23.32 -1.53
CA PHE A 101 -1.71 23.10 -0.47
C PHE A 101 -0.64 24.19 -0.45
N ARG A 102 -0.20 24.69 -1.60
CA ARG A 102 0.78 25.80 -1.69
C ARG A 102 0.20 27.10 -1.15
N ASN A 103 -1.04 27.43 -1.51
CA ASN A 103 -1.72 28.61 -0.98
C ASN A 103 -1.96 28.49 0.53
N TYR A 104 -2.34 27.30 0.99
CA TYR A 104 -2.49 26.99 2.41
C TYR A 104 -1.19 27.20 3.18
N LYS A 105 -0.05 26.77 2.63
CA LYS A 105 1.27 27.02 3.20
C LYS A 105 1.55 28.51 3.38
N VAL A 106 1.27 29.34 2.37
CA VAL A 106 1.49 30.80 2.45
C VAL A 106 0.63 31.42 3.54
N GLN A 107 -0.65 31.04 3.63
CA GLN A 107 -1.54 31.48 4.71
C GLN A 107 -0.99 31.07 6.09
N LEU A 108 -0.50 29.84 6.21
CA LEU A 108 0.08 29.32 7.44
C LEU A 108 1.33 30.09 7.86
N GLU A 109 2.21 30.44 6.91
CA GLU A 109 3.42 31.25 7.15
C GLU A 109 3.07 32.66 7.64
N HIS A 110 2.02 33.27 7.08
CA HIS A 110 1.51 34.56 7.56
C HIS A 110 1.02 34.47 9.01
N ILE A 111 0.21 33.45 9.34
CA ILE A 111 -0.30 33.25 10.71
C ILE A 111 0.84 32.97 11.69
N ILE A 112 1.85 32.19 11.29
CA ILE A 112 3.05 31.95 12.11
C ILE A 112 3.75 33.27 12.41
N PHE A 113 3.97 34.12 11.40
CA PHE A 113 4.62 35.43 11.58
C PHE A 113 3.83 36.33 12.55
N ASP A 114 2.51 36.40 12.39
CA ASP A 114 1.64 37.17 13.30
C ASP A 114 1.76 36.66 14.74
N TRP A 115 1.71 35.34 14.92
CA TRP A 115 1.87 34.70 16.23
C TRP A 115 3.23 34.98 16.87
N GLU A 116 4.32 34.90 16.12
CA GLU A 116 5.64 35.25 16.63
C GLU A 116 5.70 36.69 17.12
N ASN A 117 5.10 37.62 16.37
CA ASN A 117 5.04 39.02 16.75
C ASN A 117 4.18 39.23 17.99
N GLU A 118 2.99 38.63 18.06
CA GLU A 118 2.13 38.72 19.24
C GLU A 118 2.82 38.17 20.49
N ILE A 119 3.50 37.01 20.38
CA ILE A 119 4.22 36.40 21.50
C ILE A 119 5.38 37.29 21.97
N LYS A 120 6.16 37.87 21.05
CA LYS A 120 7.29 38.78 21.38
C LYS A 120 6.82 40.01 22.16
N HIS A 121 5.63 40.53 21.86
CA HIS A 121 5.09 41.73 22.51
C HIS A 121 4.19 41.44 23.73
N SER A 122 3.79 40.18 23.95
CA SER A 122 2.96 39.76 25.08
C SER A 122 3.79 39.61 26.37
N LYS A 123 3.93 40.71 27.11
CA LYS A 123 4.63 40.74 28.43
C LYS A 123 3.79 40.17 29.59
N THR A 124 2.47 40.13 29.43
CA THR A 124 1.52 39.63 30.43
C THR A 124 0.70 38.48 29.85
N TYR A 125 -0.06 37.79 30.72
CA TYR A 125 -1.00 36.74 30.31
C TYR A 125 -2.02 37.30 29.31
N ASN A 126 -2.17 36.61 28.18
CA ASN A 126 -3.18 36.91 27.17
C ASN A 126 -4.06 35.68 26.99
N LYS A 127 -5.36 35.79 27.31
CA LYS A 127 -6.31 34.66 27.24
C LYS A 127 -6.36 34.00 25.85
N ASN A 128 -6.16 34.75 24.77
CA ASN A 128 -6.19 34.21 23.40
C ASN A 128 -4.91 33.42 23.05
N LEU A 129 -3.78 33.82 23.63
CA LEU A 129 -2.48 33.17 23.43
C LEU A 129 -2.27 32.00 24.39
N ASP A 130 -2.53 32.25 25.69
CA ASP A 130 -2.20 31.37 26.81
C ASP A 130 -3.40 30.54 27.31
N GLY A 131 -4.60 30.78 26.79
CA GLY A 131 -5.79 30.00 27.13
C GLY A 131 -5.78 28.61 26.52
N ARG A 132 -6.33 27.64 27.27
CA ARG A 132 -6.63 26.30 26.76
C ARG A 132 -7.68 26.39 25.66
N GLU A 133 -7.45 25.69 24.57
CA GLU A 133 -8.29 25.74 23.38
C GLU A 133 -8.27 24.38 22.70
N ASP A 134 -9.41 23.93 22.17
CA ASP A 134 -9.45 22.72 21.34
C ASP A 134 -8.66 22.95 20.04
N ILE A 135 -7.99 21.92 19.55
CA ILE A 135 -7.21 22.05 18.32
C ILE A 135 -8.11 22.38 17.11
N ASN A 136 -9.32 21.82 17.03
CA ASN A 136 -10.23 22.14 15.94
C ASN A 136 -10.63 23.62 16.01
N ASP A 137 -11.00 24.11 17.19
CA ASP A 137 -11.37 25.51 17.39
C ASP A 137 -10.21 26.46 17.04
N PHE A 138 -9.00 26.11 17.48
CA PHE A 138 -7.79 26.87 17.20
C PHE A 138 -7.53 26.99 15.69
N PHE A 139 -7.64 25.88 14.96
CA PHE A 139 -7.44 25.89 13.51
C PHE A 139 -8.61 26.55 12.78
N ALA A 140 -9.84 26.35 13.24
CA ALA A 140 -11.05 26.93 12.65
C ALA A 140 -11.03 28.46 12.68
N ARG A 141 -10.68 29.07 13.82
CA ARG A 141 -10.64 30.55 13.94
C ARG A 141 -9.61 31.21 13.03
N HIS A 142 -8.57 30.46 12.66
CA HIS A 142 -7.53 30.90 11.72
C HIS A 142 -7.81 30.49 10.28
N GLN A 143 -8.98 29.89 10.02
CA GLN A 143 -9.38 29.38 8.71
C GLN A 143 -8.36 28.38 8.14
N LEU A 144 -7.80 27.55 9.03
CA LEU A 144 -6.78 26.57 8.69
C LEU A 144 -7.33 25.15 8.48
N LEU A 145 -8.65 24.97 8.57
CA LEU A 145 -9.29 23.68 8.32
C LEU A 145 -9.57 23.50 6.82
N ILE A 146 -8.56 23.06 6.06
CA ILE A 146 -8.76 22.67 4.67
C ILE A 146 -9.31 21.24 4.58
N PRO A 147 -10.37 20.98 3.79
CA PRO A 147 -10.90 19.64 3.58
C PRO A 147 -9.90 18.78 2.80
N LEU A 148 -9.84 17.49 3.12
CA LEU A 148 -8.97 16.53 2.44
C LEU A 148 -9.76 15.31 1.99
N SER A 149 -9.54 14.90 0.75
CA SER A 149 -10.10 13.63 0.26
C SER A 149 -9.30 12.43 0.77
N ASN A 150 -9.96 11.29 0.86
CA ASN A 150 -9.34 10.00 1.20
C ASN A 150 -8.20 9.62 0.26
N ASP A 151 -8.25 10.03 -1.01
CA ASP A 151 -7.20 9.77 -1.98
C ASP A 151 -5.90 10.49 -1.59
N PHE A 152 -5.98 11.78 -1.27
CA PHE A 152 -4.81 12.57 -0.89
C PHE A 152 -4.21 12.13 0.43
N ILE A 153 -5.05 11.83 1.43
CA ILE A 153 -4.59 11.27 2.72
C ILE A 153 -3.82 9.98 2.49
N PHE A 154 -4.35 9.09 1.65
CA PHE A 154 -3.69 7.82 1.34
C PHE A 154 -2.34 8.04 0.66
N ILE A 155 -2.27 8.90 -0.36
CA ILE A 155 -1.04 9.22 -1.09
C ILE A 155 0.03 9.81 -0.14
N ILE A 156 -0.36 10.82 0.64
CA ILE A 156 0.55 11.52 1.58
C ILE A 156 1.06 10.55 2.64
N ALA A 157 0.18 9.77 3.26
CA ALA A 157 0.56 8.81 4.30
C ALA A 157 1.48 7.71 3.74
N CYS A 158 1.19 7.20 2.54
CA CYS A 158 2.05 6.19 1.90
C CYS A 158 3.44 6.76 1.61
N TYR A 159 3.53 7.97 1.04
CA TYR A 159 4.81 8.60 0.80
C TYR A 159 5.61 8.80 2.08
N PHE A 160 4.95 9.29 3.15
CA PHE A 160 5.60 9.49 4.45
C PHE A 160 6.23 8.21 4.98
N LEU A 161 5.44 7.13 5.07
CA LEU A 161 5.95 5.86 5.55
C LEU A 161 6.99 5.23 4.63
N THR A 162 7.02 5.61 3.35
CA THR A 162 8.04 5.16 2.41
C THR A 162 9.35 5.93 2.60
N HIS A 163 9.27 7.25 2.69
CA HIS A 163 10.42 8.15 2.88
C HIS A 163 11.19 7.84 4.16
N PHE A 164 10.49 7.46 5.22
CA PHE A 164 11.08 7.14 6.51
C PHE A 164 11.28 5.62 6.73
N ASN A 165 11.06 4.76 5.73
CA ASN A 165 11.31 3.34 5.92
C ASN A 165 12.81 2.99 5.91
N ILE A 166 13.12 1.91 6.61
CA ILE A 166 14.38 1.19 6.51
C ILE A 166 14.12 0.02 5.57
N ARG A 167 15.02 -0.19 4.60
CA ARG A 167 14.91 -1.26 3.62
C ARG A 167 16.03 -2.28 3.76
N GLU A 168 15.67 -3.55 3.65
CA GLU A 168 16.60 -4.67 3.47
C GLU A 168 16.30 -5.30 2.12
N ASN A 169 17.32 -5.44 1.25
CA ASN A 169 17.14 -5.94 -0.12
C ASN A 169 16.01 -5.24 -0.88
N LYS A 170 15.93 -3.91 -0.75
CA LYS A 170 14.86 -3.04 -1.31
C LYS A 170 13.46 -3.25 -0.72
N ILE A 171 13.25 -4.17 0.22
CA ILE A 171 11.94 -4.41 0.86
C ILE A 171 11.83 -3.56 2.14
N PRO A 172 10.72 -2.84 2.37
CA PRO A 172 10.50 -2.12 3.61
C PRO A 172 10.42 -3.07 4.82
N VAL A 173 11.23 -2.84 5.86
CA VAL A 173 11.25 -3.68 7.07
C VAL A 173 10.85 -2.94 8.33
N ALA A 174 11.19 -1.65 8.45
CA ALA A 174 10.91 -0.84 9.64
C ALA A 174 10.74 0.64 9.30
N ILE A 175 10.35 1.45 10.29
CA ILE A 175 10.27 2.92 10.18
C ILE A 175 11.35 3.56 11.05
N ASN A 176 12.11 4.50 10.49
CA ASN A 176 13.14 5.26 11.18
C ASN A 176 12.51 6.43 11.98
N LEU A 177 12.05 6.13 13.20
CA LEU A 177 11.42 7.11 14.09
C LEU A 177 12.36 8.27 14.48
N GLU A 178 13.67 8.03 14.53
CA GLU A 178 14.66 9.07 14.83
C GLU A 178 14.79 10.06 13.68
N TYR A 179 14.78 9.56 12.44
CA TYR A 179 14.78 10.43 11.27
C TYR A 179 13.54 11.33 11.25
N ILE A 180 12.34 10.79 11.51
CA ILE A 180 11.10 11.58 11.63
C ILE A 180 11.23 12.66 12.72
N SER A 181 11.74 12.28 13.90
CA SER A 181 11.91 13.19 15.04
C SER A 181 12.79 14.39 14.69
N ARG A 182 13.89 14.14 13.97
CA ARG A 182 14.82 15.18 13.52
C ARG A 182 14.22 16.06 12.42
N GLU A 183 13.62 15.45 11.40
CA GLU A 183 13.08 16.14 10.22
C GLU A 183 11.93 17.09 10.60
N PHE A 184 11.02 16.64 11.49
CA PHE A 184 9.85 17.42 11.91
C PHE A 184 10.09 18.21 13.20
N HIS A 185 11.29 18.14 13.79
CA HIS A 185 11.61 18.74 15.09
C HIS A 185 10.61 18.39 16.21
N ILE A 186 10.16 17.14 16.23
CA ILE A 186 9.21 16.61 17.23
C ILE A 186 9.87 15.56 18.11
N SER A 187 9.26 15.24 19.26
CA SER A 187 9.75 14.16 20.11
C SER A 187 9.59 12.78 19.45
N LYS A 188 10.46 11.83 19.79
CA LYS A 188 10.37 10.42 19.35
C LYS A 188 9.00 9.79 19.65
N TYR A 189 8.36 10.18 20.76
CA TYR A 189 7.00 9.75 21.09
C TYR A 189 5.96 10.28 20.09
N LYS A 190 6.03 11.57 19.71
CA LYS A 190 5.15 12.16 18.69
C LYS A 190 5.42 11.54 17.31
N SER A 191 6.69 11.24 16.96
CA SER A 191 7.04 10.49 15.74
C SER A 191 6.42 9.10 15.70
N LYS A 192 6.45 8.36 16.83
CA LYS A 192 5.80 7.05 16.94
C LYS A 192 4.30 7.16 16.74
N ARG A 193 3.63 8.11 17.41
CA ARG A 193 2.18 8.32 17.24
C ARG A 193 1.80 8.70 15.82
N LEU A 194 2.58 9.56 15.16
CA LEU A 194 2.37 9.93 13.76
C LEU A 194 2.48 8.72 12.83
N THR A 195 3.52 7.91 13.03
CA THR A 195 3.70 6.65 12.30
C THR A 195 2.50 5.72 12.47
N HIS A 196 2.06 5.49 13.71
CA HIS A 196 0.90 4.63 13.98
C HIS A 196 -0.38 5.17 13.34
N LYS A 197 -0.63 6.49 13.44
CA LYS A 197 -1.78 7.14 12.81
C LYS A 197 -1.79 6.92 11.30
N TYR A 198 -0.66 7.10 10.63
CA TYR A 198 -0.56 6.92 9.18
C TYR A 198 -0.75 5.46 8.77
N GLN A 199 -0.21 4.52 9.56
CA GLN A 199 -0.44 3.10 9.33
C GLN A 199 -1.93 2.75 9.47
N GLN A 200 -2.60 3.23 10.51
CA GLN A 200 -4.04 3.04 10.72
C GLN A 200 -4.87 3.61 9.57
N LEU A 201 -4.55 4.83 9.11
CA LEU A 201 -5.22 5.47 7.98
C LEU A 201 -5.09 4.64 6.70
N ILE A 202 -3.86 4.24 6.34
CA ILE A 202 -3.61 3.42 5.14
C ILE A 202 -4.33 2.07 5.23
N CYS A 203 -4.28 1.41 6.39
CA CYS A 203 -4.99 0.16 6.64
C CYS A 203 -6.50 0.30 6.43
N SER A 204 -7.13 1.28 7.07
CA SER A 204 -8.57 1.52 7.01
C SER A 204 -9.00 1.87 5.58
N LEU A 205 -8.36 2.89 5.00
CA LEU A 205 -8.64 3.35 3.64
C LEU A 205 -8.34 2.28 2.58
N GLY A 206 -7.38 1.39 2.84
CA GLY A 206 -7.06 0.25 1.98
C GLY A 206 -8.12 -0.85 2.06
N CYS A 207 -8.52 -1.27 3.25
CA CYS A 207 -9.55 -2.30 3.43
C CYS A 207 -10.90 -1.84 2.86
N ASN A 208 -11.30 -0.58 3.12
CA ASN A 208 -12.52 0.00 2.56
C ASN A 208 -12.50 0.02 1.03
N PHE A 209 -11.33 0.31 0.44
CA PHE A 209 -11.14 0.24 -1.00
C PHE A 209 -11.32 -1.18 -1.54
N ILE A 210 -10.79 -2.21 -0.87
CA ILE A 210 -10.99 -3.61 -1.29
C ILE A 210 -12.46 -4.02 -1.22
N ILE A 211 -13.16 -3.63 -0.14
CA ILE A 211 -14.59 -3.87 0.00
C ILE A 211 -15.36 -3.19 -1.14
N LYS A 212 -14.99 -1.95 -1.50
CA LYS A 212 -15.61 -1.22 -2.60
C LYS A 212 -15.42 -1.92 -3.95
N ILE A 213 -14.20 -2.29 -4.33
CA ILE A 213 -13.95 -2.95 -5.63
C ILE A 213 -14.55 -4.36 -5.69
N ALA A 214 -14.84 -4.99 -4.55
CA ALA A 214 -15.55 -6.27 -4.54
C ALA A 214 -16.99 -6.13 -5.08
N HIS A 215 -17.62 -4.96 -4.96
CA HIS A 215 -18.92 -4.67 -5.57
C HIS A 215 -18.84 -4.54 -7.10
N ASP A 216 -17.65 -4.29 -7.65
CA ASP A 216 -17.42 -4.21 -9.09
C ASP A 216 -17.25 -5.61 -9.74
N LEU A 217 -17.19 -6.68 -8.94
CA LEU A 217 -17.06 -8.07 -9.38
C LEU A 217 -18.43 -8.79 -9.44
N PRO A 218 -18.54 -9.90 -10.19
CA PRO A 218 -19.79 -10.67 -10.28
C PRO A 218 -20.32 -11.12 -8.92
N LYS A 219 -21.62 -10.91 -8.68
CA LYS A 219 -22.26 -11.19 -7.38
C LYS A 219 -22.17 -12.66 -6.98
N GLU A 220 -22.17 -13.57 -7.96
CA GLU A 220 -22.08 -15.02 -7.77
C GLU A 220 -20.77 -15.45 -7.10
N GLN A 221 -19.77 -14.55 -7.06
CA GLN A 221 -18.53 -14.77 -6.32
C GLN A 221 -18.68 -14.54 -4.81
N GLY A 222 -19.77 -13.92 -4.33
CA GLY A 222 -20.10 -13.78 -2.90
C GLY A 222 -19.18 -12.84 -2.09
N TYR A 223 -18.27 -12.10 -2.72
CA TYR A 223 -17.29 -11.28 -2.00
C TYR A 223 -17.93 -10.14 -1.18
N THR A 224 -19.02 -9.56 -1.68
CA THR A 224 -19.70 -8.40 -1.08
C THR A 224 -20.25 -8.70 0.31
N ASP A 225 -20.72 -9.91 0.53
CA ASP A 225 -21.29 -10.33 1.82
C ASP A 225 -20.21 -10.90 2.73
N LEU A 226 -19.20 -11.51 2.13
CA LEU A 226 -18.13 -12.20 2.83
C LEU A 226 -17.08 -11.26 3.43
N LEU A 227 -16.59 -10.27 2.67
CA LEU A 227 -15.54 -9.36 3.14
C LEU A 227 -15.94 -8.59 4.40
N PRO A 228 -17.16 -8.06 4.53
CA PRO A 228 -17.59 -7.39 5.75
C PRO A 228 -17.47 -8.29 7.00
N ALA A 229 -17.77 -9.58 6.88
CA ALA A 229 -17.67 -10.52 7.98
C ALA A 229 -16.19 -10.86 8.34
N LEU A 230 -15.28 -10.74 7.38
CA LEU A 230 -13.85 -10.99 7.54
C LEU A 230 -13.04 -9.74 7.91
N PHE A 231 -13.63 -8.55 7.90
CA PHE A 231 -12.95 -7.33 8.33
C PHE A 231 -12.68 -7.35 9.83
N GLN A 232 -11.42 -7.19 10.22
CA GLN A 232 -11.03 -7.17 11.63
C GLN A 232 -10.11 -6.00 11.96
N ILE A 233 -9.96 -5.74 13.26
CA ILE A 233 -8.96 -4.82 13.79
C ILE A 233 -7.86 -5.67 14.47
N SER A 234 -6.64 -5.52 13.98
CA SER A 234 -5.44 -6.23 14.44
C SER A 234 -4.70 -5.46 15.54
N ASP A 235 -3.44 -5.84 15.79
CA ASP A 235 -2.54 -5.13 16.70
C ASP A 235 -2.31 -3.68 16.23
N GLU A 236 -2.12 -2.77 17.20
CA GLU A 236 -1.99 -1.31 16.97
C GLU A 236 -3.24 -0.69 16.30
N ASP A 237 -4.40 -1.32 16.48
CA ASP A 237 -5.71 -0.90 15.96
C ASP A 237 -5.76 -0.70 14.44
N ARG A 238 -4.98 -1.50 13.71
CA ARG A 238 -4.95 -1.49 12.25
C ARG A 238 -6.06 -2.37 11.67
N ALA A 239 -6.85 -1.81 10.76
CA ALA A 239 -7.81 -2.56 9.96
C ALA A 239 -7.10 -3.59 9.05
N VAL A 240 -7.64 -4.81 8.99
CA VAL A 240 -7.07 -5.91 8.20
C VAL A 240 -8.15 -6.77 7.56
N LEU A 241 -7.77 -7.39 6.44
CA LEU A 241 -8.53 -8.40 5.71
C LEU A 241 -7.62 -9.60 5.41
N PRO A 242 -8.17 -10.81 5.19
CA PRO A 242 -7.34 -11.99 4.91
C PRO A 242 -6.52 -11.89 3.62
N CYS A 243 -5.25 -12.26 3.69
CA CYS A 243 -4.29 -12.11 2.59
C CYS A 243 -4.76 -12.76 1.27
N TYR A 244 -5.23 -14.01 1.33
CA TYR A 244 -5.64 -14.78 0.15
C TYR A 244 -6.85 -14.17 -0.56
N ILE A 245 -7.97 -13.97 0.16
CA ILE A 245 -9.21 -13.49 -0.46
C ILE A 245 -9.06 -12.09 -1.05
N VAL A 246 -8.29 -11.23 -0.38
CA VAL A 246 -7.94 -9.90 -0.88
C VAL A 246 -7.16 -10.00 -2.18
N SER A 247 -6.20 -10.93 -2.26
CA SER A 247 -5.39 -11.13 -3.45
C SER A 247 -6.24 -11.66 -4.61
N ASP A 248 -7.12 -12.61 -4.35
CA ASP A 248 -8.09 -13.14 -5.31
C ASP A 248 -8.94 -12.02 -5.94
N ILE A 249 -9.51 -11.14 -5.10
CA ILE A 249 -10.28 -9.97 -5.53
C ILE A 249 -9.42 -9.00 -6.35
N ILE A 250 -8.22 -8.67 -5.87
CA ILE A 250 -7.30 -7.75 -6.56
C ILE A 250 -6.97 -8.26 -7.97
N PHE A 251 -6.66 -9.54 -8.13
CA PHE A 251 -6.28 -10.08 -9.44
C PHE A 251 -7.47 -10.28 -10.38
N HIS A 252 -8.65 -10.63 -9.85
CA HIS A 252 -9.88 -10.60 -10.64
C HIS A 252 -10.20 -9.19 -11.13
N HIS A 253 -10.12 -8.19 -10.24
CA HIS A 253 -10.33 -6.80 -10.62
C HIS A 253 -9.23 -6.28 -11.56
N SER A 254 -7.98 -6.70 -11.39
CA SER A 254 -6.87 -6.37 -12.32
C SER A 254 -7.12 -6.89 -13.73
N THR A 255 -7.66 -8.10 -13.83
CA THR A 255 -8.06 -8.71 -15.11
C THR A 255 -9.19 -7.91 -15.76
N LYS A 256 -10.21 -7.50 -14.99
CA LYS A 256 -11.29 -6.65 -15.49
C LYS A 256 -10.77 -5.29 -15.99
N GLU A 257 -9.87 -4.68 -15.22
CA GLU A 257 -9.33 -3.34 -15.48
C GLU A 257 -8.17 -3.29 -16.48
N GLN A 258 -7.77 -4.45 -17.02
CA GLN A 258 -6.60 -4.64 -17.90
C GLN A 258 -5.32 -4.01 -17.32
N LEU A 259 -5.13 -4.21 -16.02
CA LEU A 259 -3.95 -3.70 -15.30
C LEU A 259 -2.78 -4.67 -15.48
N PRO A 260 -1.63 -4.22 -16.03
CA PRO A 260 -0.47 -5.09 -16.21
C PRO A 260 0.11 -5.55 -14.87
N VAL A 261 0.53 -6.81 -14.83
CA VAL A 261 1.28 -7.42 -13.74
C VAL A 261 2.66 -7.81 -14.26
N LEU A 262 3.71 -7.25 -13.65
CA LEU A 262 5.08 -7.62 -13.92
C LEU A 262 5.53 -8.64 -12.86
N PHE A 263 5.58 -9.90 -13.25
CA PHE A 263 5.98 -11.00 -12.38
C PHE A 263 7.47 -11.27 -12.54
N ILE A 264 8.26 -11.04 -11.49
CA ILE A 264 9.73 -11.09 -11.51
C ILE A 264 10.20 -12.22 -10.61
N VAL A 265 11.07 -13.08 -11.14
CA VAL A 265 11.66 -14.20 -10.40
C VAL A 265 13.17 -14.09 -10.41
N HIS A 266 13.75 -14.07 -9.21
CA HIS A 266 15.19 -14.16 -8.99
C HIS A 266 15.60 -15.62 -8.80
N GLN A 267 16.47 -16.12 -9.68
CA GLN A 267 17.02 -17.48 -9.55
C GLN A 267 18.23 -17.46 -8.61
N LEU A 268 18.04 -17.97 -7.40
CA LEU A 268 19.09 -17.96 -6.38
C LEU A 268 19.89 -19.26 -6.38
N THR A 269 21.20 -19.13 -6.12
CA THR A 269 22.10 -20.27 -5.89
C THR A 269 22.45 -20.42 -4.41
N ASP A 270 22.38 -21.65 -3.89
CA ASP A 270 22.59 -21.95 -2.47
C ASP A 270 24.01 -21.61 -1.97
N GLN A 271 25.02 -21.58 -2.86
CA GLN A 271 26.41 -21.42 -2.43
C GLN A 271 26.73 -20.01 -1.92
N ASN A 272 25.94 -18.97 -2.27
CA ASN A 272 26.14 -17.59 -1.76
C ASN A 272 24.86 -16.72 -1.73
N ARG A 273 23.67 -17.27 -2.03
CA ARG A 273 22.49 -16.48 -2.42
C ARG A 273 22.81 -15.45 -3.52
N GLN A 274 23.81 -15.74 -4.34
CA GLN A 274 24.10 -14.92 -5.50
C GLN A 274 23.05 -15.20 -6.56
N GLU A 275 22.44 -14.13 -7.02
CA GLU A 275 21.42 -14.16 -8.05
C GLU A 275 22.11 -14.57 -9.37
N ASN A 276 21.70 -15.70 -9.95
CA ASN A 276 22.28 -16.24 -11.18
C ASN A 276 21.63 -15.61 -12.42
N SER A 277 20.31 -15.62 -12.45
CA SER A 277 19.53 -14.95 -13.49
C SER A 277 18.23 -14.37 -12.94
N VAL A 278 17.66 -13.42 -13.66
CA VAL A 278 16.31 -12.90 -13.42
C VAL A 278 15.45 -13.23 -14.63
N ILE A 279 14.25 -13.71 -14.38
CA ILE A 279 13.25 -13.98 -15.40
C ILE A 279 12.03 -13.13 -15.07
N TYR A 280 11.54 -12.36 -16.05
CA TYR A 280 10.32 -11.58 -15.87
C TYR A 280 9.25 -11.95 -16.88
N PHE A 281 8.00 -11.89 -16.43
CA PHE A 281 6.80 -12.17 -17.19
C PHE A 281 5.92 -10.92 -17.14
N LEU A 282 5.65 -10.31 -18.29
CA LEU A 282 4.63 -9.28 -18.35
C LEU A 282 3.28 -9.91 -18.66
N LEU A 283 2.33 -9.74 -17.75
CA LEU A 283 1.02 -10.35 -17.81
C LEU A 283 -0.07 -9.28 -17.91
N THR A 284 -1.03 -9.46 -18.80
CA THR A 284 -2.21 -8.60 -18.90
C THR A 284 -3.39 -9.40 -19.42
N SER A 285 -4.61 -8.94 -19.16
CA SER A 285 -5.79 -9.37 -19.90
C SER A 285 -5.93 -8.58 -21.19
N THR A 286 -6.63 -9.16 -22.16
CA THR A 286 -7.09 -8.47 -23.37
C THR A 286 -8.61 -8.51 -23.42
N GLU A 287 -9.24 -7.70 -24.27
CA GLU A 287 -10.71 -7.71 -24.44
C GLU A 287 -11.29 -9.10 -24.73
N ASN A 288 -10.47 -10.00 -25.30
CA ASN A 288 -10.87 -11.36 -25.67
C ASN A 288 -10.52 -12.42 -24.61
N HIS A 289 -9.83 -12.06 -23.52
CA HIS A 289 -9.35 -13.01 -22.52
C HIS A 289 -9.74 -12.59 -21.10
N SER A 290 -10.53 -13.44 -20.44
CA SER A 290 -10.90 -13.30 -19.03
C SER A 290 -9.80 -13.73 -18.06
N ALA A 291 -8.55 -13.84 -18.53
CA ALA A 291 -7.40 -14.28 -17.75
C ALA A 291 -6.16 -13.46 -18.13
N LEU A 292 -5.21 -13.37 -17.19
CA LEU A 292 -3.90 -12.78 -17.44
C LEU A 292 -3.08 -13.71 -18.34
N ILE A 293 -2.64 -13.18 -19.48
CA ILE A 293 -1.80 -13.88 -20.45
C ILE A 293 -0.44 -13.20 -20.58
N LEU A 294 0.57 -13.97 -20.98
CA LEU A 294 1.90 -13.44 -21.27
C LEU A 294 1.88 -12.59 -22.55
N VAL A 295 2.45 -11.39 -22.48
CA VAL A 295 2.48 -10.43 -23.59
C VAL A 295 3.88 -9.85 -23.82
N PRO A 296 4.16 -9.29 -25.03
CA PRO A 296 5.43 -8.63 -25.29
C PRO A 296 5.59 -7.37 -24.42
N SER A 297 6.72 -7.26 -23.73
CA SER A 297 7.05 -6.13 -22.83
C SER A 297 7.03 -4.76 -23.52
N LYS A 298 7.59 -4.68 -24.74
CA LYS A 298 7.81 -3.42 -25.48
C LYS A 298 6.55 -2.55 -25.65
N GLN A 299 5.38 -3.16 -25.80
CA GLN A 299 4.11 -2.44 -26.04
C GLN A 299 3.57 -1.76 -24.76
N TYR A 300 4.04 -2.18 -23.59
CA TYR A 300 3.51 -1.77 -22.30
C TYR A 300 4.51 -0.95 -21.48
N LEU A 301 5.71 -0.66 -22.00
CA LEU A 301 6.74 0.12 -21.31
C LEU A 301 6.20 1.40 -20.63
N PRO A 302 5.35 2.23 -21.28
CA PRO A 302 4.85 3.47 -20.66
C PRO A 302 3.77 3.24 -19.59
N LYS A 303 3.33 2.00 -19.36
CA LYS A 303 2.23 1.69 -18.44
C LYS A 303 2.75 1.54 -17.01
N HIS A 304 1.89 1.91 -16.06
CA HIS A 304 2.06 1.50 -14.68
C HIS A 304 1.62 0.05 -14.51
N CYS A 305 2.29 -0.68 -13.61
CA CYS A 305 2.04 -2.09 -13.38
C CYS A 305 2.12 -2.45 -11.89
N MET A 306 1.50 -3.57 -11.55
CA MET A 306 1.72 -4.24 -10.28
C MET A 306 2.93 -5.14 -10.40
N VAL A 307 3.96 -4.88 -9.61
CA VAL A 307 5.16 -5.70 -9.57
C VAL A 307 4.97 -6.77 -8.51
N VAL A 308 5.19 -8.01 -8.91
CA VAL A 308 5.16 -9.17 -8.03
C VAL A 308 6.52 -9.84 -8.10
N SER A 309 7.34 -9.63 -7.08
CA SER A 309 8.73 -10.08 -7.05
C SER A 309 8.89 -11.21 -6.05
N GLY A 310 9.65 -12.23 -6.44
CA GLY A 310 9.99 -13.34 -5.57
C GLY A 310 11.20 -14.12 -6.06
N ASP A 311 11.50 -15.19 -5.35
CA ASP A 311 12.69 -15.99 -5.60
C ASP A 311 12.30 -17.43 -5.90
N ILE A 312 13.19 -18.13 -6.60
CA ILE A 312 13.24 -19.59 -6.60
C ILE A 312 14.54 -20.04 -5.93
N SER A 313 14.44 -21.04 -5.05
CA SER A 313 15.61 -21.67 -4.42
C SER A 313 15.74 -23.11 -4.88
N TYR A 314 16.91 -23.45 -5.44
CA TYR A 314 17.26 -24.80 -5.82
C TYR A 314 18.02 -25.48 -4.67
N PRO A 315 17.67 -26.72 -4.28
CA PRO A 315 18.41 -27.45 -3.26
C PRO A 315 19.88 -27.65 -3.66
N GLN A 316 20.77 -27.65 -2.68
CA GLN A 316 22.18 -27.99 -2.86
C GLN A 316 22.35 -29.24 -3.75
N ASN A 317 23.23 -29.12 -4.75
CA ASN A 317 23.57 -30.18 -5.72
C ASN A 317 22.47 -30.52 -6.74
N THR A 318 21.41 -29.72 -6.85
CA THR A 318 20.44 -29.81 -7.95
C THR A 318 20.91 -28.91 -9.09
N PRO A 319 20.94 -29.38 -10.36
CA PRO A 319 21.22 -28.51 -11.48
C PRO A 319 20.14 -27.41 -11.57
N ILE A 320 20.59 -26.17 -11.80
CA ILE A 320 19.69 -25.05 -12.06
C ILE A 320 19.02 -25.31 -13.41
N GLU A 321 17.69 -25.26 -13.46
CA GLU A 321 16.96 -25.43 -14.71
C GLU A 321 17.24 -24.26 -15.66
N SER A 322 17.21 -24.52 -16.96
CA SER A 322 17.39 -23.46 -17.95
C SER A 322 16.24 -22.45 -17.89
N PRO A 323 16.44 -21.18 -18.31
CA PRO A 323 15.36 -20.19 -18.30
C PRO A 323 14.10 -20.66 -19.05
N LYS A 324 14.27 -21.36 -20.17
CA LYS A 324 13.15 -21.90 -20.95
C LYS A 324 12.36 -22.97 -20.18
N GLU A 325 13.04 -23.93 -19.55
CA GLU A 325 12.40 -24.97 -18.73
C GLU A 325 11.62 -24.35 -17.56
N TYR A 326 12.21 -23.34 -16.90
CA TYR A 326 11.54 -22.63 -15.83
C TYR A 326 10.28 -21.90 -16.31
N ILE A 327 10.38 -21.17 -17.43
CA ILE A 327 9.26 -20.44 -18.01
C ILE A 327 8.12 -21.39 -18.37
N GLU A 328 8.42 -22.51 -19.02
CA GLU A 328 7.42 -23.53 -19.38
C GLU A 328 6.73 -24.10 -18.12
N ARG A 329 7.50 -24.36 -17.05
CA ARG A 329 6.96 -24.84 -15.76
C ARG A 329 6.03 -23.82 -15.10
N VAL A 330 6.41 -22.54 -15.08
CA VAL A 330 5.58 -21.44 -14.55
C VAL A 330 4.29 -21.28 -15.37
N LEU A 331 4.38 -21.34 -16.70
CA LEU A 331 3.23 -21.17 -17.58
C LEU A 331 2.25 -22.37 -17.52
N CYS A 332 2.75 -23.58 -17.23
CA CYS A 332 1.92 -24.76 -17.01
C CYS A 332 0.95 -24.58 -15.83
N GLU A 333 1.44 -24.00 -14.72
CA GLU A 333 0.61 -23.72 -13.55
C GLU A 333 -0.11 -22.37 -13.60
N THR A 334 0.33 -21.48 -14.49
CA THR A 334 -0.01 -20.05 -14.62
C THR A 334 0.57 -19.18 -13.48
N PRO A 335 1.18 -18.02 -13.80
CA PRO A 335 1.72 -17.12 -12.77
C PRO A 335 0.69 -16.69 -11.72
N LEU A 336 -0.56 -16.43 -12.12
CA LEU A 336 -1.61 -16.02 -11.19
C LEU A 336 -1.87 -17.08 -10.11
N LYS A 337 -1.93 -18.36 -10.48
CA LYS A 337 -2.08 -19.46 -9.52
C LYS A 337 -0.91 -19.50 -8.54
N LEU A 338 0.32 -19.27 -9.00
CA LEU A 338 1.51 -19.24 -8.14
C LEU A 338 1.46 -18.09 -7.13
N ILE A 339 1.01 -16.91 -7.56
CA ILE A 339 0.85 -15.74 -6.69
C ILE A 339 -0.22 -16.02 -5.63
N LEU A 340 -1.39 -16.52 -6.05
CA LEU A 340 -2.49 -16.85 -5.14
C LEU A 340 -2.09 -17.95 -4.15
N ALA A 341 -1.38 -18.98 -4.59
CA ALA A 341 -0.83 -20.03 -3.74
C ALA A 341 0.10 -19.47 -2.66
N ASN A 342 1.01 -18.57 -3.03
CA ASN A 342 1.88 -17.91 -2.05
C ASN A 342 1.06 -17.13 -1.02
N THR A 343 0.08 -16.33 -1.45
CA THR A 343 -0.79 -15.56 -0.53
C THR A 343 -1.66 -16.45 0.36
N ALA A 344 -2.04 -17.64 -0.11
CA ALA A 344 -2.74 -18.65 0.68
C ALA A 344 -1.84 -19.30 1.74
N SER A 345 -0.56 -19.51 1.42
CA SER A 345 0.43 -20.07 2.37
C SER A 345 0.92 -19.09 3.44
N HIS A 346 0.71 -17.78 3.21
CA HIS A 346 1.01 -16.75 4.19
C HIS A 346 -0.02 -16.75 5.33
N PRO A 347 0.35 -16.23 6.52
CA PRO A 347 -0.60 -15.88 7.56
C PRO A 347 -1.76 -15.06 6.98
N GLN A 348 -3.00 -15.50 7.16
CA GLN A 348 -4.18 -14.79 6.68
C GLN A 348 -4.44 -13.52 7.52
N TYR A 349 -4.17 -13.60 8.82
CA TYR A 349 -4.00 -12.43 9.69
C TYR A 349 -2.66 -12.47 10.39
N SER A 350 -2.07 -11.30 10.60
CA SER A 350 -0.83 -11.14 11.37
C SER A 350 -1.09 -10.60 12.78
N GLY A 351 -0.07 -10.72 13.63
CA GLY A 351 -0.12 -10.22 15.00
C GLY A 351 -0.68 -11.22 16.02
N LYS A 352 -0.73 -10.76 17.27
CA LYS A 352 -1.17 -11.55 18.42
C LYS A 352 -2.69 -11.53 18.58
N ARG A 353 -3.34 -10.38 18.35
CA ARG A 353 -4.80 -10.21 18.55
C ARG A 353 -5.65 -11.18 17.70
N LEU A 354 -5.15 -11.60 16.54
CA LEU A 354 -5.88 -12.45 15.59
C LEU A 354 -5.18 -13.81 15.36
N GLU A 355 -4.30 -14.22 16.28
CA GLU A 355 -3.49 -15.43 16.13
C GLU A 355 -4.33 -16.70 15.94
N SER A 356 -5.47 -16.84 16.61
CA SER A 356 -6.37 -17.99 16.46
C SER A 356 -6.97 -18.12 15.07
N PHE A 357 -7.01 -17.04 14.29
CA PHE A 357 -7.61 -16.99 12.95
C PHE A 357 -6.54 -16.92 11.85
N ARG A 358 -5.26 -17.07 12.22
CA ARG A 358 -4.11 -16.89 11.33
C ARG A 358 -4.16 -17.78 10.10
N GLU A 359 -4.56 -19.04 10.26
CA GLU A 359 -4.53 -20.03 9.17
C GLU A 359 -5.89 -20.20 8.49
N ASN A 360 -6.99 -19.99 9.23
CA ASN A 360 -8.34 -20.07 8.70
C ASN A 360 -9.19 -18.86 9.20
N PRO A 361 -9.35 -17.82 8.36
CA PRO A 361 -10.10 -16.63 8.72
C PRO A 361 -11.62 -16.86 8.75
N PHE A 362 -12.13 -17.92 8.10
CA PHE A 362 -13.55 -18.20 8.00
C PHE A 362 -14.17 -18.71 9.31
N GLN A 363 -13.33 -19.07 10.29
CA GLN A 363 -13.75 -19.38 11.66
C GLN A 363 -14.37 -18.17 12.39
N LEU A 364 -14.14 -16.95 11.90
CA LEU A 364 -14.77 -15.74 12.42
C LEU A 364 -16.27 -15.65 12.10
N ILE A 365 -16.74 -16.41 11.10
CA ILE A 365 -18.11 -16.39 10.61
C ILE A 365 -18.88 -17.51 11.30
N ASN A 366 -20.02 -17.21 11.93
CA ASN A 366 -20.78 -18.23 12.64
C ASN A 366 -21.20 -19.36 11.68
N PRO A 367 -21.26 -20.62 12.13
CA PRO A 367 -21.72 -21.74 11.31
C PRO A 367 -23.14 -21.53 10.77
N ASP A 368 -23.99 -20.85 11.55
CA ASP A 368 -25.40 -20.57 11.22
C ASP A 368 -25.56 -19.41 10.22
N ASP A 369 -24.51 -18.60 10.04
CA ASP A 369 -24.52 -17.52 9.05
C ASP A 369 -24.33 -18.14 7.66
N ASN A 370 -25.43 -18.31 6.91
CA ASN A 370 -25.41 -18.78 5.53
C ASN A 370 -24.97 -17.65 4.58
N LEU A 371 -23.72 -17.19 4.75
CA LEU A 371 -23.12 -16.20 3.85
C LEU A 371 -22.77 -16.85 2.51
N GLU A 372 -23.23 -16.23 1.43
CA GLU A 372 -22.93 -16.64 0.06
C GLU A 372 -21.40 -16.71 -0.13
N GLY A 373 -20.93 -17.75 -0.81
CA GLY A 373 -19.51 -17.91 -1.12
C GLY A 373 -18.61 -18.36 0.04
N LYS A 374 -19.04 -18.40 1.32
CA LYS A 374 -18.18 -18.83 2.46
C LYS A 374 -17.50 -20.17 2.20
N LYS A 375 -18.28 -21.22 1.96
CA LYS A 375 -17.76 -22.59 1.73
C LYS A 375 -16.88 -22.66 0.47
N LEU A 376 -17.23 -21.89 -0.56
CA LEU A 376 -16.46 -21.83 -1.79
C LEU A 376 -15.04 -21.30 -1.52
N HIS A 377 -14.95 -20.14 -0.85
CA HIS A 377 -13.68 -19.47 -0.59
C HIS A 377 -12.84 -20.16 0.47
N GLU A 378 -13.47 -20.78 1.48
CA GLU A 378 -12.78 -21.62 2.45
C GLU A 378 -12.13 -22.84 1.76
N ASN A 379 -12.87 -23.54 0.90
CA ASN A 379 -12.33 -24.66 0.13
C ASN A 379 -11.21 -24.22 -0.82
N LYS A 380 -11.39 -23.08 -1.51
CA LYS A 380 -10.34 -22.53 -2.38
C LYS A 380 -9.05 -22.22 -1.61
N LEU A 381 -9.16 -21.61 -0.42
CA LEU A 381 -8.01 -21.33 0.45
C LEU A 381 -7.27 -22.63 0.81
N LEU A 382 -7.99 -23.65 1.28
CA LEU A 382 -7.41 -24.94 1.66
C LEU A 382 -6.71 -25.62 0.47
N LEU A 383 -7.33 -25.62 -0.70
CA LEU A 383 -6.73 -26.18 -1.92
C LEU A 383 -5.46 -25.42 -2.33
N MET A 384 -5.46 -24.09 -2.22
CA MET A 384 -4.29 -23.27 -2.54
C MET A 384 -3.17 -23.43 -1.51
N GLN A 385 -3.48 -23.59 -0.22
CA GLN A 385 -2.50 -23.92 0.82
C GLN A 385 -1.83 -25.27 0.55
N GLN A 386 -2.62 -26.29 0.19
CA GLN A 386 -2.10 -27.61 -0.20
C GLN A 386 -1.23 -27.49 -1.44
N PHE A 387 -1.71 -26.83 -2.49
CA PHE A 387 -0.93 -26.61 -3.71
C PHE A 387 0.40 -25.87 -3.41
N ALA A 388 0.37 -24.84 -2.57
CA ALA A 388 1.55 -24.07 -2.22
C ALA A 388 2.66 -24.91 -1.58
N LEU A 389 2.28 -25.83 -0.70
CA LEU A 389 3.21 -26.74 -0.04
C LEU A 389 3.82 -27.74 -1.04
N HIS A 390 3.01 -28.34 -1.91
CA HIS A 390 3.45 -29.38 -2.83
C HIS A 390 4.23 -28.84 -4.03
N SER A 391 3.78 -27.72 -4.60
CA SER A 391 4.27 -27.22 -5.89
C SER A 391 5.46 -26.29 -5.79
N GLY A 392 5.89 -25.90 -4.58
CA GLY A 392 7.05 -25.02 -4.40
C GLY A 392 6.71 -23.53 -4.23
N CYS A 393 5.56 -23.22 -3.63
CA CYS A 393 5.06 -21.86 -3.41
C CYS A 393 4.85 -21.51 -1.94
N SER A 394 5.67 -22.07 -1.05
CA SER A 394 5.59 -21.84 0.40
C SER A 394 6.97 -21.61 1.00
N ARG A 395 7.03 -21.15 2.25
CA ARG A 395 8.32 -20.99 2.95
C ARG A 395 9.04 -22.33 3.15
N GLN A 396 8.27 -23.41 3.38
CA GLN A 396 8.76 -24.76 3.58
C GLN A 396 9.27 -25.38 2.28
N ASN A 397 8.69 -24.96 1.15
CA ASN A 397 9.05 -25.41 -0.18
C ASN A 397 9.04 -24.24 -1.16
N PRO A 398 10.17 -23.54 -1.36
CA PRO A 398 10.31 -22.41 -2.30
C PRO A 398 10.84 -22.82 -3.69
N SER A 399 10.59 -24.07 -4.13
CA SER A 399 11.21 -24.65 -5.34
C SER A 399 10.59 -24.24 -6.68
N LEU A 400 9.53 -23.43 -6.67
CA LEU A 400 8.89 -22.91 -7.89
C LEU A 400 8.82 -21.39 -7.88
N PHE A 401 8.23 -20.82 -6.82
CA PHE A 401 8.18 -19.37 -6.65
C PHE A 401 7.82 -19.04 -5.20
N PHE A 402 8.70 -18.35 -4.49
CA PHE A 402 8.46 -17.80 -3.17
C PHE A 402 8.30 -16.28 -3.26
N LEU A 403 7.09 -15.81 -3.02
CA LEU A 403 6.74 -14.39 -3.06
C LEU A 403 7.52 -13.62 -1.99
N ARG A 404 8.23 -12.57 -2.40
CA ARG A 404 8.93 -11.66 -1.49
C ARG A 404 8.16 -10.38 -1.27
N HIS A 405 7.66 -9.76 -2.33
CA HIS A 405 7.02 -8.46 -2.24
C HIS A 405 6.07 -8.17 -3.40
N ILE A 406 5.08 -7.30 -3.13
CA ILE A 406 4.14 -6.77 -4.13
C ILE A 406 4.10 -5.25 -3.98
N TYR A 407 4.35 -4.52 -5.06
CA TYR A 407 4.36 -3.05 -5.08
C TYR A 407 3.89 -2.49 -6.42
N ALA A 408 3.73 -1.16 -6.49
CA ALA A 408 3.34 -0.46 -7.71
C ALA A 408 4.55 0.24 -8.34
N SER A 409 4.69 0.15 -9.66
CA SER A 409 5.77 0.83 -10.40
C SER A 409 5.37 1.07 -11.87
N SER A 410 6.32 1.50 -12.70
CA SER A 410 6.18 1.53 -14.16
C SER A 410 6.91 0.32 -14.78
N VAL A 411 6.37 -0.20 -15.89
CA VAL A 411 7.01 -1.32 -16.60
C VAL A 411 8.42 -0.93 -17.07
N GLN A 412 8.55 0.27 -17.65
CA GLN A 412 9.82 0.80 -18.12
C GLN A 412 10.85 0.89 -17.01
N ASP A 413 10.50 1.46 -15.85
CA ASP A 413 11.48 1.69 -14.78
C ASP A 413 11.99 0.37 -14.20
N GLU A 414 11.10 -0.60 -13.98
CA GLU A 414 11.50 -1.90 -13.44
C GLU A 414 12.40 -2.67 -14.41
N ILE A 415 12.01 -2.79 -15.68
CA ILE A 415 12.83 -3.48 -16.69
C ILE A 415 14.19 -2.78 -16.84
N SER A 416 14.19 -1.44 -16.90
CA SER A 416 15.44 -0.67 -16.99
C SER A 416 16.32 -0.87 -15.76
N GLN A 417 15.73 -0.99 -14.57
CA GLN A 417 16.48 -1.26 -13.35
C GLN A 417 17.07 -2.66 -13.33
N LEU A 418 16.29 -3.67 -13.75
CA LEU A 418 16.79 -5.04 -13.89
C LEU A 418 17.99 -5.08 -14.84
N GLU A 419 17.87 -4.47 -16.03
CA GLU A 419 18.95 -4.47 -17.03
C GLU A 419 20.20 -3.68 -16.60
N LYS A 420 20.04 -2.63 -15.79
CA LYS A 420 21.16 -1.78 -15.35
C LYS A 420 21.88 -2.29 -14.11
N ILE A 421 21.12 -2.81 -13.14
CA ILE A 421 21.63 -3.10 -11.79
C ILE A 421 22.05 -4.57 -11.68
N TYR A 422 21.38 -5.45 -12.41
CA TYR A 422 21.61 -6.88 -12.27
C TYR A 422 22.89 -7.31 -12.98
N VAL A 423 23.75 -8.05 -12.26
CA VAL A 423 25.06 -8.47 -12.76
C VAL A 423 24.97 -9.74 -13.61
N GLY A 424 23.94 -10.56 -13.40
CA GLY A 424 23.69 -11.78 -14.18
C GLY A 424 22.85 -11.55 -15.44
N SER A 425 22.31 -12.61 -16.01
CA SER A 425 21.42 -12.51 -17.18
C SER A 425 19.99 -12.16 -16.80
N VAL A 426 19.35 -11.29 -17.59
CA VAL A 426 17.94 -10.91 -17.46
C VAL A 426 17.19 -11.44 -18.68
N PHE A 427 16.09 -12.16 -18.45
CA PHE A 427 15.32 -12.83 -19.50
C PHE A 427 13.86 -12.35 -19.52
N ASP A 428 13.41 -11.88 -20.69
CA ASP A 428 12.00 -11.65 -21.00
C ASP A 428 11.35 -13.00 -21.36
N ALA A 429 10.42 -13.47 -20.53
CA ALA A 429 9.77 -14.75 -20.75
C ALA A 429 9.08 -14.86 -22.12
N TYR A 430 8.51 -13.75 -22.63
CA TYR A 430 7.85 -13.74 -23.94
C TYR A 430 8.85 -13.98 -25.07
N GLN A 431 10.04 -13.37 -25.00
CA GLN A 431 11.08 -13.49 -26.02
C GLN A 431 11.75 -14.88 -26.00
N VAL A 432 11.91 -15.47 -24.81
CA VAL A 432 12.51 -16.82 -24.70
C VAL A 432 11.65 -17.89 -25.36
N ILE A 433 10.32 -17.79 -25.24
CA ILE A 433 9.39 -18.76 -25.85
C ILE A 433 8.98 -18.41 -27.28
N ASN A 434 9.12 -17.14 -27.70
CA ASN A 434 8.87 -16.64 -29.06
C ASN A 434 10.12 -15.96 -29.64
N PRO A 435 11.18 -16.73 -29.97
CA PRO A 435 12.46 -16.19 -30.42
C PRO A 435 12.44 -15.54 -31.80
#